data_AF-A0AA51MKM3-F1
#
_entry.id   AF-A0AA51MKM3-F1
#
_cell.length_a   1.000
_cell.length_b   1.000
_cell.length_c   1.000
_cell.angle_alpha   90.00
_cell.angle_beta   90.00
_cell.angle_gamma   90.00
#
_symmetry.space_group_name_H-M   'P 1'
#
loop_
_entity.id
_entity.type
_entity.pdbx_description
1 polymer ?
#
loop_
_entity_poly.entity_id
_entity_poly.type
_entity_poly.pdbx_seq_one_letter_code
_entity_poly.pdbx_strand_id
1 'polypeptide(L)'
;MDKNSACCCGALPAMWWWLLTLLGLPLLFFLMTGARQGAVETDLTTRSTAALNAAGMDWATVNLDQRGRDVQLNGMAASKQDQDAALKIVQGVYGVRDVQNMVEVAITPKTAPATASTPLQEPDVGITDQTAQAPAEPAASPADQTAQAPIEQAIPPAEAAPAPEQQAVMNCQQQLNDAMTGKTILFETNKSAIKRDSLALLDSLTGIIADCKDVIAGRGIQVSGHTDNVGNDAYNQNLSTQRADAVKDYLVKKGVDSTLIKSAGYGESKPIASNDSEAGRSQNRRITFDINPE
;
A
#
# COMPACT_ATOMS: atom_id res chain seq x y z
N MET A 1 -22.61 -71.81 53.68
CA MET A 1 -21.28 -71.18 53.74
C MET A 1 -20.76 -71.15 52.31
N ASP A 2 -20.03 -70.07 52.00
CA ASP A 2 -19.33 -69.75 50.74
C ASP A 2 -20.13 -69.05 49.64
N LYS A 3 -19.72 -67.90 49.07
CA LYS A 3 -18.85 -66.80 49.48
C LYS A 3 -19.06 -65.71 48.41
N ASN A 4 -19.27 -64.46 48.85
CA ASN A 4 -19.30 -63.26 48.03
C ASN A 4 -18.04 -63.12 47.16
N SER A 5 -18.19 -62.68 45.91
CA SER A 5 -17.35 -61.65 45.24
C SER A 5 -17.79 -61.48 43.79
N ALA A 6 -18.75 -60.58 43.54
CA ALA A 6 -18.99 -60.03 42.20
C ALA A 6 -18.52 -58.57 42.22
N CYS A 7 -17.41 -58.29 41.54
CA CYS A 7 -16.81 -56.97 41.37
C CYS A 7 -17.80 -56.01 40.68
N CYS A 8 -18.12 -54.91 41.35
CA CYS A 8 -18.72 -53.73 40.74
C CYS A 8 -17.68 -53.02 39.86
N CYS A 9 -17.53 -53.45 38.60
CA CYS A 9 -16.98 -52.60 37.55
C CYS A 9 -18.14 -51.91 36.83
N GLY A 10 -18.55 -50.75 37.35
CA GLY A 10 -19.46 -49.86 36.64
C GLY A 10 -18.80 -49.36 35.36
N ALA A 11 -19.27 -49.84 34.22
CA ALA A 11 -18.87 -49.32 32.92
C ALA A 11 -19.29 -47.85 32.82
N LEU A 12 -18.32 -46.94 32.84
CA LEU A 12 -18.56 -45.53 32.50
C LEU A 12 -19.08 -45.47 31.04
N PRO A 13 -20.13 -44.71 30.75
CA PRO A 13 -20.71 -44.66 29.41
C PRO A 13 -19.67 -44.11 28.42
N ALA A 14 -19.47 -44.85 27.33
CA ALA A 14 -18.51 -44.54 26.26
C ALA A 14 -18.68 -43.14 25.64
N MET A 15 -19.78 -42.43 25.94
CA MET A 15 -20.10 -41.08 25.46
C MET A 15 -19.22 -39.97 26.04
N TRP A 16 -18.61 -40.15 27.23
CA TRP A 16 -17.79 -39.10 27.86
C TRP A 16 -16.46 -38.86 27.11
N TRP A 17 -15.84 -39.94 26.60
CA TRP A 17 -14.57 -39.84 25.87
C TRP A 17 -14.69 -39.04 24.56
N TRP A 18 -15.84 -39.07 23.91
CA TRP A 18 -16.12 -38.28 22.72
C TRP A 18 -16.24 -36.78 23.04
N LEU A 19 -16.80 -36.40 24.19
CA LEU A 19 -16.91 -35.00 24.59
C LEU A 19 -15.56 -34.39 24.97
N LEU A 20 -14.70 -35.15 25.65
CA LEU A 20 -13.34 -34.68 25.99
C LEU A 20 -12.46 -34.50 24.76
N THR A 21 -12.62 -35.34 23.73
CA THR A 21 -11.88 -35.20 22.47
C THR A 21 -12.46 -34.10 21.58
N LEU A 22 -13.79 -33.98 21.47
CA LEU A 22 -14.44 -32.92 20.69
C LEU A 22 -14.24 -31.51 21.24
N LEU A 23 -14.14 -31.33 22.57
CA LEU A 23 -13.95 -30.01 23.18
C LEU A 23 -12.50 -29.74 23.61
N GLY A 24 -11.79 -30.76 24.10
CA GLY A 24 -10.43 -30.60 24.60
C GLY A 24 -9.40 -30.35 23.50
N LEU A 25 -9.55 -31.00 22.34
CA LEU A 25 -8.61 -30.88 21.23
C LEU A 25 -8.66 -29.49 20.54
N PRO A 26 -9.84 -28.90 20.25
CA PRO A 26 -9.88 -27.51 19.76
C PRO A 26 -9.47 -26.49 20.81
N LEU A 27 -9.75 -26.71 22.11
CA LEU A 27 -9.27 -25.82 23.17
C LEU A 27 -7.74 -25.83 23.29
N LEU A 28 -7.13 -27.01 23.23
CA LEU A 28 -5.68 -27.16 23.28
C LEU A 28 -5.01 -26.62 22.01
N PHE A 29 -5.65 -26.81 20.85
CA PHE A 29 -5.23 -26.16 19.60
C PHE A 29 -5.27 -24.64 19.73
N PHE A 30 -6.37 -24.07 20.22
CA PHE A 30 -6.52 -22.63 20.42
C PHE A 30 -5.49 -22.05 21.40
N LEU A 31 -5.23 -22.74 22.52
CA LEU A 31 -4.19 -22.37 23.49
C LEU A 31 -2.78 -22.43 22.88
N MET A 32 -2.48 -23.43 22.06
CA MET A 32 -1.17 -23.58 21.39
C MET A 32 -0.96 -22.55 20.28
N THR A 33 -1.99 -22.20 19.51
CA THR A 33 -1.88 -21.24 18.40
C THR A 33 -1.86 -19.79 18.88
N GLY A 34 -2.67 -19.45 19.89
CA GLY A 34 -2.75 -18.07 20.39
C GLY A 34 -1.46 -17.59 21.08
N ALA A 35 -0.73 -18.48 21.75
CA ALA A 35 0.47 -18.10 22.50
C ALA A 35 1.70 -17.82 21.63
N ARG A 36 1.73 -18.24 20.36
CA ARG A 36 2.91 -18.10 19.47
C ARG A 36 2.87 -16.88 18.54
N GLN A 37 1.70 -16.30 18.30
CA GLN A 37 1.54 -15.21 17.33
C GLN A 37 2.18 -13.89 17.80
N GLY A 38 2.01 -13.52 19.07
CA GLY A 38 2.55 -12.26 19.61
C GLY A 38 4.09 -12.16 19.67
N ALA A 39 4.79 -13.30 19.73
CA ALA A 39 6.25 -13.32 19.83
C ALA A 39 6.93 -12.92 18.50
N VAL A 40 6.34 -13.29 17.37
CA VAL A 40 6.92 -13.05 16.03
C VAL A 40 6.73 -11.59 15.62
N GLU A 41 5.56 -11.01 15.88
CA GLU A 41 5.28 -9.60 15.57
C GLU A 41 6.16 -8.67 16.40
N THR A 42 6.35 -8.98 17.69
CA THR A 42 7.23 -8.21 18.58
C THR A 42 8.70 -8.27 18.14
N ASP A 43 9.19 -9.45 17.77
CA ASP A 43 10.56 -9.64 17.30
C ASP A 43 10.82 -8.91 15.96
N LEU A 44 9.90 -9.03 15.00
CA LEU A 44 10.02 -8.35 13.70
C LEU A 44 9.91 -6.84 13.81
N THR A 45 9.00 -6.34 14.66
CA THR A 45 8.90 -4.90 14.95
C THR A 45 10.22 -4.39 15.53
N THR A 46 10.78 -5.10 16.51
CA THR A 46 12.04 -4.72 17.17
C THR A 46 13.20 -4.64 16.18
N ARG A 47 13.37 -5.66 15.34
CA ARG A 47 14.46 -5.71 14.35
C ARG A 47 14.31 -4.67 13.25
N SER A 48 13.09 -4.44 12.79
CA SER A 48 12.81 -3.47 11.74
C SER A 48 13.03 -2.03 12.23
N THR A 49 12.56 -1.73 13.43
CA THR A 49 12.80 -0.42 14.07
C THR A 49 14.29 -0.21 14.36
N ALA A 50 15.01 -1.24 14.83
CA ALA A 50 16.45 -1.14 15.03
C ALA A 50 17.23 -0.89 13.73
N ALA A 51 16.82 -1.53 12.62
CA ALA A 51 17.44 -1.33 11.31
C ALA A 51 17.21 0.09 10.75
N LEU A 52 16.01 0.65 10.94
CA LEU A 52 15.69 2.03 10.56
C LEU A 52 16.47 3.07 11.39
N ASN A 53 16.53 2.86 12.71
CA ASN A 53 17.29 3.73 13.61
C ASN A 53 18.80 3.71 13.30
N ALA A 54 19.36 2.54 12.97
CA ALA A 54 20.75 2.42 12.56
C ALA A 54 21.07 3.17 11.26
N ALA A 55 20.06 3.40 10.41
CA ALA A 55 20.19 4.17 9.17
C ALA A 55 19.80 5.66 9.33
N GLY A 56 19.54 6.12 10.55
CA GLY A 56 19.16 7.52 10.82
C GLY A 56 17.75 7.89 10.34
N MET A 57 16.85 6.90 10.21
CA MET A 57 15.46 7.10 9.78
C MET A 57 14.49 6.98 10.95
N ASP A 58 14.73 7.77 11.99
CA ASP A 58 13.89 7.89 13.20
C ASP A 58 12.48 8.46 12.90
N TRP A 59 12.31 9.10 11.75
CA TRP A 59 11.03 9.55 11.24
C TRP A 59 10.08 8.42 10.80
N ALA A 60 10.62 7.22 10.54
CA ALA A 60 9.87 6.08 10.02
C ALA A 60 9.42 5.13 11.15
N THR A 61 8.12 4.90 11.26
CA THR A 61 7.51 3.99 12.24
C THR A 61 7.05 2.70 11.59
N VAL A 62 7.39 1.57 12.20
CA VAL A 62 7.00 0.23 11.76
C VAL A 62 5.80 -0.26 12.56
N ASN A 63 4.71 -0.56 11.88
CA ASN A 63 3.53 -1.23 12.44
C ASN A 63 3.36 -2.59 11.77
N LEU A 64 3.15 -3.65 12.54
CA LEU A 64 2.77 -4.95 11.99
C LEU A 64 1.28 -5.17 12.22
N ASP A 65 0.59 -5.69 11.20
CA ASP A 65 -0.79 -6.10 11.39
C ASP A 65 -0.86 -7.39 12.21
N GLN A 66 -1.97 -7.61 12.92
CA GLN A 66 -2.17 -8.82 13.75
C GLN A 66 -2.31 -10.11 12.92
N ARG A 67 -1.96 -10.08 11.63
CA ARG A 67 -2.00 -11.20 10.68
C ARG A 67 -0.59 -11.71 10.34
N GLY A 68 0.45 -11.04 10.85
CA GLY A 68 1.80 -11.57 10.95
C GLY A 68 2.68 -11.35 9.71
N ARG A 69 3.88 -10.81 9.96
CA ARG A 69 5.05 -10.66 9.07
C ARG A 69 4.95 -9.66 7.92
N ASP A 70 3.82 -9.01 7.74
CA ASP A 70 3.69 -7.87 6.82
C ASP A 70 3.90 -6.57 7.59
N VAL A 71 4.79 -5.73 7.08
CA VAL A 71 5.20 -4.49 7.74
C VAL A 71 4.52 -3.30 7.06
N GLN A 72 3.83 -2.48 7.84
CA GLN A 72 3.35 -1.17 7.40
C GLN A 72 4.34 -0.11 7.85
N LEU A 73 4.94 0.56 6.87
CA LEU A 73 5.88 1.65 7.12
C LEU A 73 5.12 2.98 7.05
N ASN A 74 5.10 3.72 8.15
CA ASN A 74 4.43 5.01 8.28
C ASN A 74 5.46 6.09 8.59
N GLY A 75 5.19 7.33 8.18
CA GLY A 75 6.05 8.47 8.52
C GLY A 75 6.06 9.55 7.44
N MET A 76 6.80 10.62 7.70
CA MET A 76 7.00 11.74 6.78
C MET A 76 8.43 11.69 6.24
N ALA A 77 8.61 11.26 4.99
CA ALA A 77 9.91 11.28 4.33
C ALA A 77 10.21 12.67 3.79
N ALA A 78 11.46 13.12 3.94
CA ALA A 78 11.92 14.38 3.35
C ALA A 78 12.03 14.32 1.81
N SER A 79 12.14 13.13 1.24
CA SER A 79 12.21 12.92 -0.20
C SER A 79 11.78 11.51 -0.59
N LYS A 80 11.45 11.31 -1.87
CA LYS A 80 11.18 9.98 -2.43
C LYS A 80 12.38 9.04 -2.30
N GLN A 81 13.60 9.58 -2.34
CA GLN A 81 14.82 8.80 -2.15
C GLN A 81 14.93 8.25 -0.71
N ASP A 82 14.55 9.05 0.30
CA ASP A 82 14.57 8.62 1.70
C ASP A 82 13.46 7.60 1.97
N GLN A 83 12.30 7.77 1.33
CA GLN A 83 11.21 6.78 1.35
C GLN A 83 11.65 5.44 0.74
N ASP A 84 12.25 5.44 -0.45
CA ASP A 84 12.73 4.24 -1.13
C ASP A 84 13.85 3.55 -0.34
N ALA A 85 14.72 4.32 0.30
CA ALA A 85 15.76 3.79 1.18
C ALA A 85 15.18 3.09 2.42
N ALA A 86 14.17 3.69 3.06
CA ALA A 86 13.48 3.11 4.20
C ALA A 86 12.77 1.80 3.83
N LEU A 87 12.08 1.77 2.68
CA LEU A 87 11.43 0.58 2.14
C LEU A 87 12.44 -0.56 1.93
N LYS A 88 13.58 -0.26 1.31
CA LYS A 88 14.63 -1.26 1.03
C LYS A 88 15.25 -1.84 2.30
N ILE A 89 15.45 -1.02 3.33
CA ILE A 89 16.01 -1.47 4.62
C ILE A 89 15.06 -2.44 5.31
N VAL A 90 13.77 -2.09 5.38
CA VAL A 90 12.76 -2.94 6.04
C VAL A 90 12.52 -4.23 5.26
N GLN A 91 12.53 -4.17 3.91
CA GLN A 91 12.48 -5.37 3.06
C GLN A 91 13.69 -6.29 3.26
N GLY A 92 14.84 -5.75 3.69
CA GLY A 92 16.05 -6.52 4.00
C GLY A 92 16.03 -7.23 5.35
N VAL A 93 15.05 -6.95 6.22
CA VAL A 93 14.95 -7.55 7.55
C VAL A 93 14.46 -8.99 7.44
N TYR A 94 15.26 -9.93 7.96
CA TYR A 94 14.93 -11.35 7.91
C TYR A 94 13.58 -11.66 8.56
N GLY A 95 12.66 -12.23 7.78
CA GLY A 95 11.32 -12.61 8.22
C GLY A 95 10.21 -11.62 7.84
N VAL A 96 10.55 -10.47 7.26
CA VAL A 96 9.59 -9.55 6.62
C VAL A 96 9.20 -10.14 5.26
N ARG A 97 7.89 -10.25 5.00
CA ARG A 97 7.35 -10.81 3.75
C ARG A 97 7.01 -9.74 2.73
N ASP A 98 6.36 -8.68 3.19
CA ASP A 98 5.94 -7.54 2.37
C ASP A 98 5.99 -6.25 3.18
N VAL A 99 6.21 -5.13 2.50
CA VAL A 99 6.24 -3.80 3.12
C VAL A 99 5.23 -2.90 2.44
N GLN A 100 4.15 -2.59 3.16
CA GLN A 100 3.14 -1.64 2.72
C GLN A 100 3.66 -0.21 2.94
N ASN A 101 3.76 0.54 1.85
CA ASN A 101 4.20 1.92 1.86
C ASN A 101 3.03 2.85 2.25
N MET A 102 3.08 3.36 3.49
CA MET A 102 2.17 4.39 3.99
C MET A 102 2.95 5.65 4.37
N VAL A 103 4.14 5.84 3.78
CA VAL A 103 5.00 7.01 4.00
C VAL A 103 4.54 8.14 3.09
N GLU A 104 4.34 9.31 3.68
CA GLU A 104 4.02 10.55 2.97
C GLU A 104 5.31 11.33 2.69
N VAL A 105 5.48 11.83 1.47
CA VAL A 105 6.69 12.59 1.09
C VAL A 105 6.39 14.07 1.26
N ALA A 106 7.05 14.73 2.21
CA ALA A 106 6.92 16.16 2.43
C ALA A 106 7.55 16.90 1.25
N ILE A 107 6.72 17.59 0.45
CA ILE A 107 7.16 18.41 -0.68
C ILE A 107 7.73 19.72 -0.14
N THR A 108 8.87 19.66 0.53
CA THR A 108 9.72 20.85 0.71
C THR A 108 10.90 20.69 -0.24
N PRO A 109 11.21 21.69 -1.08
CA PRO A 109 12.45 21.65 -1.84
C PRO A 109 13.58 21.57 -0.83
N LYS A 110 14.37 20.49 -0.91
CA LYS A 110 15.63 20.33 -0.19
C LYS A 110 16.50 21.55 -0.50
N THR A 111 16.49 22.52 0.40
CA THR A 111 17.64 23.43 0.55
C THR A 111 18.83 22.51 0.73
N ALA A 112 19.78 22.58 -0.21
CA ALA A 112 21.03 21.85 -0.14
C ALA A 112 21.60 21.99 1.27
N PRO A 113 21.96 20.90 1.96
CA PRO A 113 22.64 21.02 3.23
C PRO A 113 24.02 21.63 2.98
N ALA A 114 24.15 22.91 3.34
CA ALA A 114 25.43 23.51 3.61
C ALA A 114 26.09 22.72 4.74
N THR A 115 27.23 22.11 4.42
CA THR A 115 28.39 21.87 5.30
C THR A 115 28.13 21.65 6.79
N ALA A 116 28.33 20.41 7.23
CA ALA A 116 28.92 20.12 8.53
C ALA A 116 29.93 18.96 8.36
N SER A 117 31.11 19.30 7.85
CA SER A 117 32.31 18.50 8.06
C SER A 117 32.92 18.96 9.39
N THR A 118 32.88 18.11 10.41
CA THR A 118 33.55 18.30 11.72
C THR A 118 34.00 16.90 12.17
N PRO A 119 35.22 16.73 12.71
CA PRO A 119 36.27 16.01 12.00
C PRO A 119 36.64 14.69 12.68
N LEU A 120 37.28 13.80 11.90
CA LEU A 120 38.14 12.76 12.46
C LEU A 120 39.35 13.44 13.10
N GLN A 121 39.50 13.20 14.40
CA GLN A 121 40.61 13.63 15.21
C GLN A 121 41.79 12.70 14.92
N GLU A 122 42.85 13.24 14.33
CA GLU A 122 44.16 12.60 14.19
C GLU A 122 45.18 13.46 14.93
N PRO A 123 46.00 12.91 15.84
CA PRO A 123 47.02 13.69 16.52
C PRO A 123 48.33 13.70 15.73
N ASP A 124 48.90 14.91 15.68
CA ASP A 124 50.33 15.25 15.74
C ASP A 124 51.29 14.60 14.72
N VAL A 125 51.82 15.40 13.79
CA VAL A 125 53.26 15.77 13.75
C VAL A 125 53.57 16.78 12.63
N GLY A 126 54.25 17.87 13.00
CA GLY A 126 55.51 18.22 12.32
C GLY A 126 55.55 19.33 11.24
N ILE A 127 55.95 20.54 11.67
CA ILE A 127 57.16 21.26 11.19
C ILE A 127 57.21 21.83 9.74
N THR A 128 57.14 23.19 9.66
CA THR A 128 57.89 24.17 8.81
C THR A 128 57.82 24.03 7.26
N ASP A 129 57.90 25.05 6.41
CA ASP A 129 58.54 26.38 6.45
C ASP A 129 58.05 27.22 5.24
N GLN A 130 58.21 28.55 5.30
CA GLN A 130 58.57 29.55 4.26
C GLN A 130 58.20 29.33 2.75
N THR A 131 57.83 30.31 1.91
CA THR A 131 58.24 31.72 1.81
C THR A 131 57.36 32.50 0.80
N ALA A 132 57.09 33.76 1.15
CA ALA A 132 56.94 35.00 0.34
C ALA A 132 57.14 34.99 -1.19
N GLN A 133 56.31 35.76 -1.93
CA GLN A 133 56.66 37.10 -2.48
C GLN A 133 55.53 37.76 -3.29
N ALA A 134 55.46 39.09 -3.15
CA ALA A 134 54.54 40.07 -3.76
C ALA A 134 55.16 40.69 -5.06
N PRO A 135 54.88 41.95 -5.49
CA PRO A 135 53.64 42.66 -5.91
C PRO A 135 53.80 43.38 -7.29
N ALA A 136 52.74 44.00 -7.85
CA ALA A 136 52.74 45.33 -8.52
C ALA A 136 51.43 45.66 -9.28
N GLU A 137 50.55 46.45 -8.66
CA GLU A 137 50.05 47.82 -8.98
C GLU A 137 49.88 48.36 -10.45
N PRO A 138 49.22 49.54 -10.70
CA PRO A 138 47.81 49.67 -11.14
C PRO A 138 47.60 50.67 -12.32
N ALA A 139 46.33 51.04 -12.57
CA ALA A 139 45.75 52.22 -13.30
C ALA A 139 44.76 51.76 -14.40
N ALA A 140 43.58 52.35 -14.63
CA ALA A 140 43.04 53.67 -14.32
C ALA A 140 41.48 53.65 -14.24
N SER A 141 40.95 54.65 -13.53
CA SER A 141 39.54 55.08 -13.36
C SER A 141 38.95 55.69 -14.68
N PRO A 142 37.70 56.22 -14.76
CA PRO A 142 36.59 56.30 -13.77
C PRO A 142 35.15 56.05 -14.31
N ALA A 143 34.23 55.89 -13.36
CA ALA A 143 32.81 56.32 -13.31
C ALA A 143 31.90 56.18 -14.55
N ASP A 144 30.83 55.37 -14.39
CA ASP A 144 29.48 55.88 -14.69
C ASP A 144 28.44 55.22 -13.77
N GLN A 145 27.67 56.07 -13.09
CA GLN A 145 26.52 55.70 -12.27
C GLN A 145 25.29 55.74 -13.17
N THR A 146 24.75 54.59 -13.56
CA THR A 146 23.42 54.52 -14.16
C THR A 146 22.48 53.74 -13.24
N ALA A 147 21.66 54.53 -12.55
CA ALA A 147 20.27 54.29 -12.18
C ALA A 147 19.79 52.82 -12.15
N GLN A 148 19.54 52.33 -10.94
CA GLN A 148 18.65 51.20 -10.70
C GLN A 148 17.23 51.58 -11.13
N ALA A 149 16.78 51.05 -12.27
CA ALA A 149 15.35 50.93 -12.54
C ALA A 149 14.78 49.81 -11.63
N PRO A 150 13.62 50.01 -10.98
CA PRO A 150 12.98 48.95 -10.22
C PRO A 150 12.69 47.76 -11.13
N ILE A 151 13.19 46.59 -10.76
CA ILE A 151 12.83 45.33 -11.38
C ILE A 151 11.37 45.10 -10.98
N GLU A 152 10.44 45.49 -11.85
CA GLU A 152 9.04 45.08 -11.79
C GLU A 152 9.05 43.55 -11.79
N GLN A 153 8.94 42.96 -10.60
CA GLN A 153 8.78 41.52 -10.46
C GLN A 153 7.47 41.18 -11.16
N ALA A 154 7.57 40.62 -12.37
CA ALA A 154 6.48 39.86 -12.95
C ALA A 154 6.20 38.73 -11.97
N ILE A 155 5.20 38.93 -11.12
CA ILE A 155 4.61 37.88 -10.29
C ILE A 155 4.23 36.78 -11.30
N PRO A 156 4.86 35.60 -11.28
CA PRO A 156 4.35 34.50 -12.09
C PRO A 156 2.87 34.31 -11.72
N PRO A 157 1.96 34.13 -12.69
CA PRO A 157 0.55 34.00 -12.39
C PRO A 157 0.38 32.96 -11.29
N ALA A 158 -0.24 33.38 -10.19
CA ALA A 158 -0.53 32.54 -9.05
C ALA A 158 -1.12 31.21 -9.53
N GLU A 159 -0.39 30.13 -9.25
CA GLU A 159 -0.79 28.74 -9.39
C GLU A 159 -1.96 28.46 -8.43
N ALA A 160 -3.15 28.93 -8.79
CA ALA A 160 -4.36 28.82 -8.00
C ALA A 160 -5.35 27.85 -8.68
N ALA A 161 -5.06 26.54 -8.64
CA ALA A 161 -6.08 25.50 -8.88
C ALA A 161 -5.84 24.06 -8.33
N PRO A 162 -4.83 23.68 -7.51
CA PRO A 162 -4.66 22.25 -7.16
C PRO A 162 -5.67 21.69 -6.13
N ALA A 163 -6.22 22.50 -5.22
CA ALA A 163 -7.10 21.99 -4.15
C ALA A 163 -8.54 21.60 -4.59
N PRO A 164 -9.24 22.36 -5.46
CA PRO A 164 -10.59 22.02 -5.89
C PRO A 164 -10.65 20.77 -6.77
N GLU A 165 -9.63 20.55 -7.60
CA GLU A 165 -9.58 19.44 -8.54
C GLU A 165 -9.33 18.09 -7.84
N GLN A 166 -8.41 18.05 -6.88
CA GLN A 166 -8.15 16.86 -6.07
C GLN A 166 -9.38 16.42 -5.26
N GLN A 167 -10.13 17.39 -4.72
CA GLN A 167 -11.37 17.09 -4.00
C GLN A 167 -12.44 16.51 -4.94
N ALA A 168 -12.53 16.99 -6.18
CA ALA A 168 -13.46 16.45 -7.17
C ALA A 168 -13.13 14.99 -7.52
N VAL A 169 -11.84 14.65 -7.67
CA VAL A 169 -11.37 13.26 -7.86
C VAL A 169 -11.80 12.38 -6.70
N MET A 170 -11.53 12.79 -5.45
CA MET A 170 -11.91 12.00 -4.27
C MET A 170 -13.42 11.80 -4.16
N ASN A 171 -14.22 12.84 -4.44
CA ASN A 171 -15.68 12.74 -4.41
C ASN A 171 -16.20 11.76 -5.46
N CYS A 172 -15.66 11.80 -6.69
CA CYS A 172 -16.01 10.88 -7.75
C CYS A 172 -15.60 9.43 -7.44
N GLN A 173 -14.38 9.25 -6.92
CA GLN A 173 -13.90 7.94 -6.48
C GLN A 173 -14.80 7.36 -5.37
N GLN A 174 -15.21 8.20 -4.41
CA GLN A 174 -16.08 7.78 -3.33
C GLN A 174 -17.45 7.32 -3.85
N GLN A 175 -18.06 8.03 -4.81
CA GLN A 175 -19.32 7.62 -5.41
C GLN A 175 -19.24 6.25 -6.09
N LEU A 176 -18.14 5.96 -6.80
CA LEU A 176 -17.90 4.64 -7.39
C LEU A 176 -17.78 3.55 -6.32
N ASN A 177 -17.03 3.82 -5.25
CA ASN A 177 -16.87 2.91 -4.12
C ASN A 177 -18.19 2.63 -3.40
N ASP A 178 -19.00 3.68 -3.16
CA ASP A 178 -20.29 3.58 -2.51
C ASP A 178 -21.29 2.78 -3.35
N ALA A 179 -21.30 2.98 -4.67
CA ALA A 179 -22.12 2.19 -5.58
C ALA A 179 -21.80 0.69 -5.54
N MET A 180 -20.53 0.34 -5.30
CA MET A 180 -20.05 -1.04 -5.16
C MET A 180 -20.19 -1.60 -3.74
N THR A 181 -20.45 -0.76 -2.74
CA THR A 181 -20.49 -1.18 -1.34
C THR A 181 -21.61 -2.20 -1.10
N GLY A 182 -21.23 -3.37 -0.57
CA GLY A 182 -22.15 -4.49 -0.32
C GLY A 182 -22.68 -5.16 -1.59
N LYS A 183 -22.12 -4.84 -2.77
CA LYS A 183 -22.53 -5.39 -4.07
C LYS A 183 -21.34 -6.02 -4.80
N THR A 184 -21.63 -6.86 -5.77
CA THR A 184 -20.60 -7.52 -6.59
C THR A 184 -21.11 -7.71 -8.00
N ILE A 185 -20.23 -7.52 -8.98
CA ILE A 185 -20.53 -7.85 -10.38
C ILE A 185 -20.42 -9.36 -10.54
N LEU A 186 -21.54 -9.99 -10.90
CA LEU A 186 -21.70 -11.42 -11.03
C LEU A 186 -21.47 -11.85 -12.46
N PHE A 187 -20.82 -13.00 -12.60
CA PHE A 187 -20.51 -13.63 -13.88
C PHE A 187 -21.09 -15.04 -13.95
N GLU A 188 -21.27 -15.55 -15.16
CA GLU A 188 -21.58 -16.96 -15.37
C GLU A 188 -20.43 -17.86 -14.88
N THR A 189 -20.76 -19.05 -14.39
CA THR A 189 -19.78 -19.98 -13.81
C THR A 189 -18.67 -20.31 -14.81
N ASN A 190 -17.41 -20.15 -14.39
CA ASN A 190 -16.21 -20.32 -15.22
C ASN A 190 -16.19 -19.49 -16.52
N LYS A 191 -16.88 -18.34 -16.53
CA LYS A 191 -16.96 -17.44 -17.69
C LYS A 191 -16.77 -15.98 -17.27
N SER A 192 -16.55 -15.14 -18.28
CA SER A 192 -16.53 -13.67 -18.20
C SER A 192 -17.85 -13.03 -18.64
N ALA A 193 -18.85 -13.83 -19.03
CA ALA A 193 -20.19 -13.32 -19.35
C ALA A 193 -20.85 -12.75 -18.08
N ILE A 194 -21.22 -11.47 -18.12
CA ILE A 194 -21.87 -10.76 -17.01
C ILE A 194 -23.33 -11.22 -16.88
N LYS A 195 -23.76 -11.51 -15.66
CA LYS A 195 -25.16 -11.88 -15.36
C LYS A 195 -26.10 -10.69 -15.46
N ARG A 196 -27.35 -10.96 -15.84
CA ARG A 196 -28.42 -9.93 -15.94
C ARG A 196 -28.61 -9.15 -14.64
N ASP A 197 -28.46 -9.82 -13.50
CA ASP A 197 -28.64 -9.22 -12.17
C ASP A 197 -27.62 -8.10 -11.86
N SER A 198 -26.47 -8.10 -12.55
CA SER A 198 -25.44 -7.06 -12.37
C SER A 198 -25.58 -5.89 -13.33
N LEU A 199 -26.48 -5.95 -14.30
CA LEU A 199 -26.62 -4.89 -15.31
C LEU A 199 -27.14 -3.58 -14.70
N ALA A 200 -28.06 -3.65 -13.73
CA ALA A 200 -28.56 -2.46 -13.04
C ALA A 200 -27.45 -1.75 -12.24
N LEU A 201 -26.55 -2.53 -11.62
CA LEU A 201 -25.37 -1.98 -10.94
C LEU A 201 -24.42 -1.31 -11.93
N LEU A 202 -24.11 -1.97 -13.04
CA LEU A 202 -23.25 -1.41 -14.09
C LEU A 202 -23.84 -0.16 -14.75
N ASP A 203 -25.16 -0.10 -14.89
CA ASP A 203 -25.85 1.08 -15.39
C ASP A 203 -25.73 2.25 -14.40
N SER A 204 -25.88 1.99 -13.10
CA SER A 204 -25.63 3.01 -12.06
C SER A 204 -24.19 3.50 -12.07
N LEU A 205 -23.21 2.60 -12.21
CA LEU A 205 -21.80 2.98 -12.33
C LEU A 205 -21.54 3.82 -13.58
N THR A 206 -22.20 3.49 -14.69
CA THR A 206 -22.07 4.29 -15.92
C THR A 206 -22.62 5.71 -15.72
N GLY A 207 -23.73 5.87 -14.98
CA GLY A 207 -24.27 7.19 -14.61
C GLY A 207 -23.25 8.02 -13.82
N ILE A 208 -22.64 7.42 -12.79
CA ILE A 208 -21.61 8.09 -11.99
C ILE A 208 -20.40 8.48 -12.85
N ILE A 209 -19.95 7.59 -13.73
CA ILE A 209 -18.85 7.87 -14.67
C ILE A 209 -19.19 9.04 -15.60
N ALA A 210 -20.44 9.12 -16.06
CA ALA A 210 -20.91 10.22 -16.90
C ALA A 210 -20.97 11.55 -16.14
N ASP A 211 -21.43 11.53 -14.89
CA ASP A 211 -21.48 12.72 -14.01
C ASP A 211 -20.06 13.22 -13.66
N CYS A 212 -19.10 12.30 -13.56
CA CYS A 212 -17.70 12.58 -13.29
C CYS A 212 -16.82 12.77 -14.54
N LYS A 213 -17.41 12.92 -15.73
CA LYS A 213 -16.67 12.95 -17.01
C LYS A 213 -15.53 13.99 -17.03
N ASP A 214 -15.73 15.15 -16.41
CA ASP A 214 -14.77 16.26 -16.46
C ASP A 214 -13.56 15.96 -15.56
N VAL A 215 -13.78 15.21 -14.48
CA VAL A 215 -12.74 14.72 -13.58
C VAL A 215 -11.94 13.58 -14.24
N ILE A 216 -12.64 12.69 -14.94
CA ILE A 216 -12.04 11.52 -15.60
C ILE A 216 -11.30 11.91 -16.88
N ALA A 217 -11.70 13.00 -17.54
CA ALA A 217 -11.01 13.54 -18.71
C ALA A 217 -9.53 13.81 -18.37
N GLY A 218 -8.61 13.20 -19.13
CA GLY A 218 -7.16 13.29 -18.90
C GLY A 218 -6.56 12.22 -17.97
N ARG A 219 -7.36 11.63 -17.07
CA ARG A 219 -6.93 10.61 -16.10
C ARG A 219 -7.28 9.19 -16.56
N GLY A 220 -8.55 9.00 -16.93
CA GLY A 220 -9.15 7.70 -17.17
C GLY A 220 -9.42 6.89 -15.90
N ILE A 221 -10.04 5.73 -16.10
CA ILE A 221 -10.49 4.78 -15.09
C ILE A 221 -9.77 3.45 -15.33
N GLN A 222 -9.26 2.86 -14.26
CA GLN A 222 -8.78 1.50 -14.20
C GLN A 222 -9.89 0.57 -13.68
N VAL A 223 -10.24 -0.44 -14.48
CA VAL A 223 -11.10 -1.55 -14.09
C VAL A 223 -10.21 -2.73 -13.75
N SER A 224 -10.24 -3.18 -12.49
CA SER A 224 -9.34 -4.23 -12.01
C SER A 224 -10.12 -5.49 -11.63
N GLY A 225 -9.75 -6.63 -12.21
CA GLY A 225 -10.34 -7.93 -11.88
C GLY A 225 -9.49 -8.72 -10.89
N HIS A 226 -10.14 -9.32 -9.90
CA HIS A 226 -9.49 -10.11 -8.85
C HIS A 226 -10.19 -11.46 -8.64
N THR A 227 -9.42 -12.47 -8.24
CA THR A 227 -9.90 -13.80 -7.85
C THR A 227 -9.50 -14.12 -6.41
N ASP A 228 -10.05 -15.21 -5.87
CA ASP A 228 -9.46 -15.88 -4.72
C ASP A 228 -8.28 -16.76 -5.15
N ASN A 229 -7.64 -17.42 -4.18
CA ASN A 229 -6.49 -18.30 -4.40
C ASN A 229 -6.87 -19.75 -4.77
N VAL A 230 -8.14 -20.01 -5.10
CA VAL A 230 -8.59 -21.37 -5.39
C VAL A 230 -8.44 -21.63 -6.89
N GLY A 231 -7.70 -22.66 -7.23
CA GLY A 231 -7.50 -23.09 -8.61
C GLY A 231 -6.07 -22.86 -9.09
N ASN A 232 -5.92 -22.65 -10.39
CA ASN A 232 -4.62 -22.43 -11.01
C ASN A 232 -4.39 -20.93 -11.25
N ASP A 233 -3.22 -20.43 -10.85
CA ASP A 233 -2.89 -19.00 -10.89
C ASP A 233 -3.00 -18.41 -12.31
N ALA A 234 -2.49 -19.12 -13.32
CA ALA A 234 -2.55 -18.65 -14.71
C ALA A 234 -3.99 -18.62 -15.24
N TYR A 235 -4.81 -19.60 -14.83
CA TYR A 235 -6.24 -19.59 -15.13
C TYR A 235 -6.95 -18.41 -14.43
N ASN A 236 -6.67 -18.18 -13.15
CA ASN A 236 -7.23 -17.07 -12.37
C ASN A 236 -6.83 -15.70 -12.93
N GLN A 237 -5.58 -15.57 -13.36
CA GLN A 237 -5.07 -14.39 -14.05
C GLN A 237 -5.82 -14.14 -15.37
N ASN A 238 -5.98 -15.17 -16.21
CA ASN A 238 -6.70 -15.03 -17.47
C ASN A 238 -8.19 -14.71 -17.25
N LEU A 239 -8.84 -15.41 -16.32
CA LEU A 239 -10.25 -15.22 -15.99
C LEU A 239 -10.53 -13.81 -15.45
N SER A 240 -9.67 -13.30 -14.57
CA SER A 240 -9.80 -11.93 -14.05
C SER A 240 -9.61 -10.88 -15.13
N THR A 241 -8.65 -11.06 -16.06
CA THR A 241 -8.46 -10.18 -17.22
C THR A 241 -9.72 -10.16 -18.08
N GLN A 242 -10.23 -11.33 -18.48
CA GLN A 242 -11.43 -11.41 -19.31
C GLN A 242 -12.67 -10.79 -18.65
N ARG A 243 -12.79 -10.90 -17.32
CA ARG A 243 -13.88 -10.27 -16.57
C ARG A 243 -13.76 -8.76 -16.52
N ALA A 244 -12.55 -8.23 -16.32
CA ALA A 244 -12.30 -6.79 -16.38
C ALA A 244 -12.58 -6.25 -17.78
N ASP A 245 -12.17 -6.97 -18.83
CA ASP A 245 -12.46 -6.61 -20.23
C ASP A 245 -13.96 -6.63 -20.53
N ALA A 246 -14.70 -7.64 -20.08
CA ALA A 246 -16.14 -7.70 -20.25
C ALA A 246 -16.87 -6.52 -19.58
N VAL A 247 -16.38 -6.07 -18.43
CA VAL A 247 -16.91 -4.87 -17.75
C VAL A 247 -16.59 -3.61 -18.55
N LYS A 248 -15.35 -3.47 -19.03
CA LYS A 248 -14.96 -2.38 -19.93
C LYS A 248 -15.86 -2.34 -21.18
N ASP A 249 -16.05 -3.46 -21.85
CA ASP A 249 -16.89 -3.56 -23.05
C ASP A 249 -18.34 -3.13 -22.76
N TYR A 250 -18.85 -3.49 -21.58
CA TYR A 250 -20.16 -3.05 -21.15
C TYR A 250 -20.25 -1.53 -20.99
N LEU A 251 -19.29 -0.91 -20.30
CA LEU A 251 -19.23 0.54 -20.12
C LEU A 251 -19.11 1.28 -21.45
N VAL A 252 -18.27 0.79 -22.37
CA VAL A 252 -18.11 1.34 -23.71
C VAL A 252 -19.41 1.28 -24.49
N LYS A 253 -20.11 0.14 -24.44
CA LYS A 253 -21.43 -0.02 -25.07
C LYS A 253 -22.48 0.95 -24.52
N LYS A 254 -22.32 1.41 -23.28
CA LYS A 254 -23.19 2.39 -22.64
C LYS A 254 -22.77 3.84 -22.88
N GLY A 255 -21.69 4.07 -23.63
CA GLY A 255 -21.27 5.39 -24.11
C GLY A 255 -20.04 5.97 -23.41
N VAL A 256 -19.37 5.23 -22.53
CA VAL A 256 -18.08 5.66 -21.96
C VAL A 256 -16.99 5.53 -23.02
N ASP A 257 -16.14 6.54 -23.18
CA ASP A 257 -15.04 6.48 -24.13
C ASP A 257 -14.06 5.36 -23.77
N SER A 258 -13.83 4.45 -24.72
CA SER A 258 -12.90 3.32 -24.55
C SER A 258 -11.45 3.73 -24.24
N THR A 259 -11.04 4.93 -24.66
CA THR A 259 -9.70 5.48 -24.41
C THR A 259 -9.51 5.91 -22.96
N LEU A 260 -10.62 6.23 -22.26
CA LEU A 260 -10.62 6.57 -20.85
C LEU A 260 -10.64 5.32 -19.97
N ILE A 261 -10.88 4.11 -20.50
CA ILE A 261 -10.97 2.89 -19.69
C ILE A 261 -9.78 1.97 -19.95
N LYS A 262 -9.00 1.71 -18.89
CA LYS A 262 -8.01 0.64 -18.83
C LYS A 262 -8.59 -0.55 -18.07
N SER A 263 -8.41 -1.75 -18.57
CA SER A 263 -8.80 -3.00 -17.90
C SER A 263 -7.56 -3.83 -17.61
N ALA A 264 -7.52 -4.47 -16.44
CA ALA A 264 -6.45 -5.39 -16.07
C ALA A 264 -6.97 -6.48 -15.13
N GLY A 265 -6.54 -7.72 -15.33
CA GLY A 265 -6.67 -8.78 -14.35
C GLY A 265 -5.47 -8.81 -13.42
N TYR A 266 -5.69 -9.11 -12.15
CA TYR A 266 -4.64 -9.33 -11.16
C TYR A 266 -4.67 -10.75 -10.58
N GLY A 267 -5.60 -11.60 -11.03
CA GLY A 267 -5.82 -12.92 -10.44
C GLY A 267 -5.93 -12.81 -8.92
N GLU A 268 -5.17 -13.66 -8.22
CA GLU A 268 -5.08 -13.72 -6.77
C GLU A 268 -3.98 -12.83 -6.17
N SER A 269 -3.24 -12.08 -6.98
CA SER A 269 -2.02 -11.38 -6.55
C SER A 269 -2.26 -10.15 -5.67
N LYS A 270 -3.50 -9.67 -5.59
CA LYS A 270 -3.92 -8.50 -4.80
C LYS A 270 -5.13 -8.81 -3.90
N PRO A 271 -4.98 -9.69 -2.90
CA PRO A 271 -6.04 -10.02 -1.96
C PRO A 271 -6.29 -8.85 -1.01
N ILE A 272 -7.55 -8.64 -0.62
CA ILE A 272 -7.95 -7.65 0.41
C ILE A 272 -8.40 -8.31 1.71
N ALA A 273 -8.61 -9.62 1.68
CA ALA A 273 -8.97 -10.43 2.82
C ALA A 273 -8.25 -11.78 2.79
N SER A 274 -8.19 -12.46 3.93
CA SER A 274 -7.58 -13.79 4.02
C SER A 274 -8.32 -14.78 3.10
N ASN A 275 -7.57 -15.56 2.35
CA ASN A 275 -8.10 -16.63 1.51
C ASN A 275 -8.43 -17.92 2.30
N ASP A 276 -8.13 -17.96 3.60
CA ASP A 276 -8.34 -19.14 4.45
C ASP A 276 -9.82 -19.34 4.81
N SER A 277 -10.66 -18.31 4.63
CA SER A 277 -12.10 -18.34 4.89
C SER A 277 -12.91 -18.09 3.63
N GLU A 278 -14.12 -18.66 3.54
CA GLU A 278 -15.01 -18.39 2.40
C GLU A 278 -15.44 -16.92 2.34
N ALA A 279 -15.62 -16.28 3.49
CA ALA A 279 -15.93 -14.86 3.56
C ALA A 279 -14.84 -14.01 2.92
N GLY A 280 -13.56 -14.26 3.27
CA GLY A 280 -12.45 -13.53 2.69
C GLY A 280 -12.20 -13.84 1.21
N ARG A 281 -12.35 -15.11 0.79
CA ARG A 281 -12.33 -15.48 -0.64
C ARG A 281 -13.40 -14.74 -1.43
N SER A 282 -14.62 -14.65 -0.88
CA SER A 282 -15.70 -13.91 -1.53
C SER A 282 -15.39 -12.42 -1.67
N GLN A 283 -14.66 -11.81 -0.73
CA GLN A 283 -14.20 -10.43 -0.85
C GLN A 283 -13.09 -10.27 -1.91
N ASN A 284 -12.24 -11.28 -2.07
CA ASN A 284 -11.17 -11.27 -3.07
C ASN A 284 -11.71 -11.40 -4.50
N ARG A 285 -12.80 -12.15 -4.71
CA ARG A 285 -13.51 -12.26 -6.00
C ARG A 285 -14.30 -10.99 -6.32
N ARG A 286 -13.62 -9.94 -6.80
CA ARG A 286 -14.23 -8.62 -7.04
C ARG A 286 -13.74 -7.95 -8.33
N ILE A 287 -14.47 -6.91 -8.71
CA ILE A 287 -14.05 -5.90 -9.70
C ILE A 287 -13.90 -4.57 -8.94
N THR A 288 -12.83 -3.82 -9.17
CA THR A 288 -12.68 -2.45 -8.66
C THR A 288 -12.65 -1.44 -9.80
N PHE A 289 -12.96 -0.19 -9.46
CA PHE A 289 -12.93 0.97 -10.36
C PHE A 289 -12.12 2.06 -9.67
N ASP A 290 -11.01 2.44 -10.27
CA ASP A 290 -10.07 3.40 -9.70
C ASP A 290 -9.81 4.51 -10.73
N ILE A 291 -9.95 5.78 -10.34
CA ILE A 291 -9.58 6.91 -11.19
C ILE A 291 -8.05 7.05 -11.15
N ASN A 292 -7.40 7.07 -12.31
CA ASN A 292 -5.94 7.19 -12.34
C ASN A 292 -5.49 8.57 -11.84
N PRO A 293 -4.29 8.68 -11.24
CA PRO A 293 -3.64 9.97 -11.07
C PRO A 293 -3.31 10.59 -12.45
N GLU A 294 -3.19 11.92 -12.50
CA GLU A 294 -2.63 12.63 -13.67
C GLU A 294 -1.15 12.33 -13.91
#